data_AF-A0A950DMU1-F1
#
_entry.id   AF-A0A950DMU1-F1
#
_cell.length_a   1.000
_cell.length_b   1.000
_cell.length_c   1.000
_cell.angle_alpha   90.00
_cell.angle_beta   90.00
_cell.angle_gamma   90.00
#
_symmetry.space_group_name_H-M   'P 1'
#
loop_
_entity.id
_entity.type
_entity.pdbx_description
1 polymer ?
#
loop_
_entity_poly.entity_id
_entity_poly.type
_entity_poly.pdbx_seq_one_letter_code
_entity_poly.pdbx_strand_id
1 'polypeptide(L)'
;MSPELLTALASVGTFVVIAASAIAALVQLRHLRRSNQLSGLLSVLELFQQTHFHELINFVRSELPQRMEDPAFRAGLEHVPVDRRKHPELHVADMYEEIGSYVRCGLIDEDQFLLGHWLNVLLYWSLLHPCMVLVRSHSPNTFENFEYLAARALAWRNKHPSGNYPRELPRVDGSIAYKALVGKDRAPLKVPPLHNTESASR
;
A
#
# COMPACT_ATOMS: atom_id res chain seq x y z
N MET A 1 -7.64 5.13 -65.24
CA MET A 1 -7.40 4.39 -63.98
C MET A 1 -8.33 3.19 -63.97
N SER A 2 -7.86 2.01 -63.57
CA SER A 2 -8.73 0.82 -63.56
C SER A 2 -9.69 0.88 -62.36
N PRO A 3 -10.92 0.37 -62.50
CA PRO A 3 -11.88 0.29 -61.40
C PRO A 3 -11.35 -0.55 -60.22
N GLU A 4 -10.44 -1.51 -60.45
CA GLU A 4 -9.82 -2.28 -59.36
C GLU A 4 -8.88 -1.41 -58.49
N LEU A 5 -8.19 -0.43 -59.08
CA LEU A 5 -7.28 0.44 -58.34
C LEU A 5 -8.06 1.41 -57.43
N LEU A 6 -9.23 1.86 -57.88
CA LEU A 6 -10.16 2.69 -57.09
C LEU A 6 -10.75 1.92 -55.92
N THR A 7 -11.18 0.66 -56.12
CA THR A 7 -11.69 -0.16 -55.01
C THR A 7 -10.59 -0.52 -54.02
N ALA A 8 -9.38 -0.85 -54.48
CA ALA A 8 -8.24 -1.09 -53.60
C ALA A 8 -7.91 0.14 -52.73
N LEU A 9 -7.87 1.33 -53.32
CA LEU A 9 -7.65 2.59 -52.59
C LEU A 9 -8.76 2.87 -51.57
N ALA A 10 -10.03 2.61 -51.93
CA ALA A 10 -11.15 2.77 -51.02
C ALA A 10 -11.08 1.79 -49.82
N SER A 11 -10.67 0.54 -50.06
CA SER A 11 -10.46 -0.45 -49.00
C SER A 11 -9.33 -0.07 -48.05
N VAL A 12 -8.20 0.42 -48.57
CA VAL A 12 -7.09 0.92 -47.75
C VAL A 12 -7.53 2.14 -46.93
N GLY A 13 -8.26 3.09 -47.55
CA GLY A 13 -8.81 4.25 -46.84
C GLY A 13 -9.74 3.85 -45.70
N THR A 14 -10.62 2.88 -45.94
CA THR A 14 -11.54 2.36 -44.91
C THR A 14 -10.77 1.71 -43.76
N PHE A 15 -9.76 0.90 -44.07
CA PHE A 15 -8.91 0.27 -43.06
C PHE A 15 -8.20 1.32 -42.18
N VAL A 16 -7.65 2.38 -42.77
CA VAL A 16 -6.98 3.46 -42.02
C VAL A 16 -7.96 4.16 -41.07
N VAL A 17 -9.19 4.45 -41.52
CA VAL A 17 -10.22 5.08 -40.68
C VAL A 17 -10.61 4.18 -39.51
N ILE A 18 -10.79 2.87 -39.75
CA ILE A 18 -11.09 1.90 -38.70
C ILE A 18 -9.93 1.83 -37.69
N ALA A 19 -8.69 1.75 -38.17
CA ALA A 19 -7.50 1.70 -37.31
C ALA A 19 -7.37 2.97 -36.45
N ALA A 20 -7.55 4.15 -37.05
CA ALA A 20 -7.52 5.42 -36.32
C ALA A 20 -8.64 5.48 -35.26
N SER A 21 -9.84 5.01 -35.59
CA SER A 21 -10.98 4.96 -34.66
C SER A 21 -10.72 4.02 -33.48
N ALA A 22 -10.12 2.85 -33.74
CA ALA A 22 -9.74 1.91 -32.70
C ALA A 22 -8.68 2.50 -31.75
N ILE A 23 -7.66 3.19 -32.29
CA ILE A 23 -6.65 3.88 -31.48
C ILE A 23 -7.29 4.97 -30.61
N ALA A 24 -8.19 5.79 -31.20
CA ALA A 24 -8.89 6.83 -30.45
C ALA A 24 -9.74 6.23 -29.31
N ALA A 25 -10.45 5.12 -29.56
CA ALA A 25 -11.21 4.41 -28.53
C ALA A 25 -10.32 3.87 -27.40
N LEU A 26 -9.14 3.32 -27.73
CA LEU A 26 -8.16 2.87 -26.73
C LEU A 26 -7.62 4.03 -25.86
N VAL A 27 -7.37 5.18 -26.48
CA VAL A 27 -6.94 6.39 -25.75
C VAL A 27 -8.05 6.86 -24.81
N GLN A 28 -9.30 6.91 -25.28
CA GLN A 28 -10.45 7.25 -24.45
C GLN A 28 -10.61 6.30 -23.25
N LEU A 29 -10.46 4.99 -23.48
CA LEU A 29 -10.50 4.00 -22.40
C LEU A 29 -9.39 4.23 -21.37
N ARG A 30 -8.18 4.60 -21.81
CA ARG A 30 -7.07 4.94 -20.91
C ARG A 30 -7.36 6.18 -20.07
N HIS A 31 -8.01 7.20 -20.64
CA HIS A 31 -8.44 8.38 -19.89
C HIS A 31 -9.49 8.03 -18.82
N LEU A 32 -10.48 7.22 -19.16
CA LEU A 32 -11.48 6.74 -18.20
C LEU A 32 -10.83 5.94 -17.07
N ARG A 33 -9.87 5.07 -17.39
CA ARG A 33 -9.14 4.31 -16.38
C ARG A 33 -8.35 5.21 -15.42
N ARG A 34 -7.67 6.24 -15.93
CA ARG A 34 -6.97 7.23 -15.10
C ARG A 34 -7.93 8.03 -14.22
N SER A 35 -9.11 8.38 -14.73
CA SER A 35 -10.16 9.05 -13.94
C SER A 35 -10.64 8.18 -12.78
N ASN A 36 -10.86 6.88 -13.02
CA ASN A 36 -11.25 5.95 -11.96
C ASN A 36 -10.15 5.78 -10.91
N GLN A 37 -8.88 5.81 -11.31
CA GLN A 37 -7.75 5.75 -10.38
C GLN A 37 -7.69 6.94 -9.42
N LEU A 38 -8.00 8.15 -9.90
CA LEU A 38 -8.10 9.34 -9.04
C LEU A 38 -9.22 9.19 -8.00
N SER A 39 -10.38 8.65 -8.40
CA SER A 39 -11.48 8.38 -7.48
C SER A 39 -11.07 7.40 -6.39
N GLY A 40 -10.39 6.29 -6.74
CA GLY A 40 -9.91 5.31 -5.77
C GLY A 40 -8.85 5.87 -4.81
N LEU A 41 -7.94 6.73 -5.31
CA LEU A 41 -6.96 7.41 -4.47
C LEU A 41 -7.63 8.37 -3.47
N LEU A 42 -8.65 9.13 -3.91
CA LEU A 42 -9.40 10.02 -3.04
C LEU A 42 -10.14 9.26 -1.94
N SER A 43 -10.77 8.12 -2.25
CA SER A 43 -11.42 7.29 -1.23
C SER A 43 -10.43 6.79 -0.17
N VAL A 44 -9.22 6.41 -0.57
CA VAL A 44 -8.17 6.02 0.40
C VAL A 44 -7.66 7.21 1.23
N LEU A 45 -7.52 8.38 0.62
CA LEU A 45 -7.16 9.60 1.36
C LEU A 45 -8.25 9.99 2.38
N GLU A 46 -9.52 9.88 2.00
CA GLU A 46 -10.65 10.10 2.90
C GLU A 46 -10.64 9.12 4.07
N LEU A 47 -10.34 7.84 3.83
CA LEU A 47 -10.16 6.84 4.90
C LEU A 47 -9.05 7.25 5.89
N PHE A 48 -7.91 7.72 5.37
CA PHE A 48 -6.78 8.17 6.22
C PHE A 48 -7.03 9.49 6.96
N GLN A 49 -7.96 10.33 6.49
CA GLN A 49 -8.25 11.63 7.08
C GLN A 49 -9.27 11.59 8.22
N GLN A 50 -9.87 10.44 8.50
CA GLN A 50 -10.83 10.32 9.59
C GLN A 50 -10.13 10.50 10.94
N THR A 51 -10.61 11.42 11.78
CA THR A 51 -10.01 11.71 13.10
C THR A 51 -9.86 10.47 13.97
N HIS A 52 -10.79 9.52 13.86
CA HIS A 52 -10.76 8.24 14.56
C HIS A 52 -9.54 7.37 14.19
N PHE A 53 -8.99 7.56 12.99
CA PHE A 53 -7.81 6.83 12.53
C PHE A 53 -6.60 7.06 13.44
N HIS A 54 -6.39 8.28 13.92
CA HIS A 54 -5.26 8.57 14.82
C HIS A 54 -5.36 7.81 16.14
N GLU A 55 -6.56 7.66 16.71
CA GLU A 55 -6.79 6.90 17.93
C GLU A 55 -6.51 5.41 17.71
N LEU A 56 -7.02 4.86 16.60
CA LEU A 56 -6.77 3.48 16.22
C LEU A 56 -5.28 3.19 16.01
N ILE A 57 -4.57 4.09 15.32
CA ILE A 57 -3.13 3.97 15.13
C ILE A 57 -2.37 4.02 16.45
N ASN A 58 -2.76 4.93 17.37
CA ASN A 58 -2.13 5.03 18.68
C ASN A 58 -2.35 3.76 19.50
N PHE A 59 -3.56 3.20 19.47
CA PHE A 59 -3.88 1.93 20.13
C PHE A 59 -3.02 0.79 19.57
N VAL A 60 -2.98 0.61 18.25
CA VAL A 60 -2.21 -0.47 17.60
C VAL A 60 -0.71 -0.35 17.87
N ARG A 61 -0.16 0.87 17.93
CA ARG A 61 1.27 1.08 18.17
C ARG A 61 1.68 0.97 19.64
N SER A 62 0.81 1.40 20.56
CA SER A 62 1.21 1.64 21.95
C SER A 62 0.57 0.66 22.93
N GLU A 63 -0.68 0.28 22.70
CA GLU A 63 -1.47 -0.52 23.64
C GLU A 63 -1.58 -1.98 23.21
N LEU A 64 -1.72 -2.24 21.90
CA LEU A 64 -1.95 -3.59 21.38
C LEU A 64 -0.90 -4.61 21.82
N PRO A 65 0.43 -4.30 21.85
CA PRO A 65 1.41 -5.27 22.33
C PRO A 65 1.15 -5.73 23.77
N GLN A 66 0.75 -4.82 24.65
CA GLN A 66 0.41 -5.14 26.05
C GLN A 66 -0.93 -5.87 26.15
N ARG A 67 -1.94 -5.46 25.36
CA ARG A 67 -3.25 -6.12 25.31
C ARG A 67 -3.15 -7.57 24.87
N MET A 68 -2.24 -7.89 23.96
CA MET A 68 -2.01 -9.25 23.49
C MET A 68 -1.41 -10.19 24.54
N GLU A 69 -0.87 -9.67 25.65
CA GLU A 69 -0.43 -10.49 26.79
C GLU A 69 -1.62 -11.03 27.60
N ASP A 70 -2.76 -10.32 27.58
CA ASP A 70 -3.99 -10.71 28.28
C ASP A 70 -4.66 -11.93 27.61
N PRO A 71 -4.79 -13.08 28.31
CA PRO A 71 -5.49 -14.24 27.79
C PRO A 71 -6.96 -13.96 27.44
N ALA A 72 -7.64 -13.08 28.18
CA ALA A 72 -9.05 -12.76 27.91
C ALA A 72 -9.21 -11.97 26.61
N PHE A 73 -8.26 -11.07 26.33
CA PHE A 73 -8.22 -10.34 25.06
C PHE A 73 -8.00 -11.31 23.89
N ARG A 74 -7.03 -12.22 23.98
CA ARG A 74 -6.78 -13.23 22.94
C ARG A 74 -7.97 -14.16 22.71
N ALA A 75 -8.63 -14.61 23.78
CA ALA A 75 -9.85 -15.42 23.67
C ALA A 75 -10.99 -14.68 22.95
N GLY A 76 -11.06 -13.35 23.07
CA GLY A 76 -12.01 -12.53 22.33
C GLY A 76 -11.82 -12.57 20.80
N LEU A 77 -10.57 -12.65 20.34
CA LEU A 77 -10.22 -12.77 18.92
C LEU A 77 -10.51 -14.14 18.32
N GLU A 78 -10.57 -15.18 19.16
CA GLU A 78 -10.94 -16.54 18.75
C GLU A 78 -12.46 -16.71 18.62
N HIS A 79 -13.27 -15.78 19.15
CA HIS A 79 -14.72 -15.87 19.08
C HIS A 79 -15.26 -15.45 17.71
N VAL A 80 -16.25 -16.18 17.18
CA VAL A 80 -16.92 -15.86 15.92
C VAL A 80 -18.39 -15.53 16.18
N PRO A 81 -18.88 -14.32 15.84
CA PRO A 81 -18.14 -13.19 15.27
C PRO A 81 -17.29 -12.44 16.32
N VAL A 82 -16.15 -11.89 15.88
CA VAL A 82 -15.32 -11.05 16.75
C VAL A 82 -16.00 -9.71 17.02
N ASP A 83 -16.09 -9.32 18.29
CA ASP A 83 -16.67 -8.03 18.70
C ASP A 83 -15.70 -6.87 18.40
N ARG A 84 -15.96 -6.15 17.31
CA ARG A 84 -15.13 -5.01 16.85
C ARG A 84 -15.05 -3.86 17.86
N ARG A 85 -16.01 -3.74 18.78
CA ARG A 85 -15.96 -2.72 19.84
C ARG A 85 -14.91 -3.02 20.89
N LYS A 86 -14.59 -4.31 21.09
CA LYS A 86 -13.56 -4.78 22.01
C LYS A 86 -12.20 -4.95 21.32
N HIS A 87 -12.22 -5.09 19.99
CA HIS A 87 -11.07 -5.32 19.14
C HIS A 87 -10.89 -4.18 18.11
N PRO A 88 -10.61 -2.94 18.55
CA PRO A 88 -10.47 -1.80 17.66
C PRO A 88 -9.30 -1.94 16.68
N GLU A 89 -8.28 -2.73 17.00
CA GLU A 89 -7.15 -3.05 16.11
C GLU A 89 -7.61 -3.65 14.78
N LEU A 90 -8.75 -4.37 14.77
CA LEU A 90 -9.26 -4.98 13.56
C LEU A 90 -9.82 -3.95 12.57
N HIS A 91 -10.18 -2.75 13.02
CA HIS A 91 -10.54 -1.66 12.09
C HIS A 91 -9.34 -1.21 11.25
N VAL A 92 -8.13 -1.24 11.81
CA VAL A 92 -6.91 -0.95 11.05
C VAL A 92 -6.63 -2.08 10.05
N ALA A 93 -6.85 -3.34 10.45
CA ALA A 93 -6.75 -4.48 9.55
C ALA A 93 -7.77 -4.42 8.41
N ASP A 94 -9.03 -4.10 8.70
CA ASP A 94 -10.10 -3.93 7.71
C ASP A 94 -9.76 -2.82 6.70
N MET A 95 -9.20 -1.71 7.17
CA MET A 95 -8.77 -0.62 6.29
C MET A 95 -7.67 -1.07 5.33
N TYR A 96 -6.63 -1.74 5.83
CA TYR A 96 -5.58 -2.25 4.95
C TYR A 96 -6.04 -3.38 4.03
N GLU A 97 -7.04 -4.16 4.44
CA GLU A 97 -7.72 -5.14 3.60
C GLU A 97 -8.42 -4.47 2.43
N GLU A 98 -9.17 -3.40 2.69
CA GLU A 98 -9.86 -2.62 1.68
C GLU A 98 -8.86 -1.97 0.70
N ILE A 99 -7.80 -1.33 1.21
CA ILE A 99 -6.73 -0.76 0.37
C ILE A 99 -6.06 -1.85 -0.47
N GLY A 100 -5.76 -3.00 0.14
CA GLY A 100 -5.18 -4.14 -0.55
C GLY A 100 -6.06 -4.62 -1.70
N SER A 101 -7.39 -4.62 -1.51
CA SER A 101 -8.35 -5.00 -2.55
C SER A 101 -8.33 -4.02 -3.72
N TYR A 102 -8.22 -2.71 -3.45
CA TYR A 102 -8.15 -1.68 -4.48
C TYR A 102 -6.86 -1.75 -5.28
N VAL A 103 -5.73 -2.03 -4.63
CA VAL A 103 -4.45 -2.27 -5.30
C VAL A 103 -4.51 -3.53 -6.15
N ARG A 104 -5.01 -4.64 -5.59
CA ARG A 104 -5.10 -5.94 -6.28
C ARG A 104 -5.99 -5.88 -7.53
N CYS A 105 -7.09 -5.13 -7.47
CA CYS A 105 -8.00 -4.92 -8.60
C CYS A 105 -7.48 -3.87 -9.60
N GLY A 106 -6.35 -3.21 -9.33
CA GLY A 106 -5.76 -2.19 -10.20
C GLY A 106 -6.56 -0.87 -10.23
N LEU A 107 -7.40 -0.64 -9.21
CA LEU A 107 -8.05 0.64 -8.98
C LEU A 107 -7.06 1.68 -8.45
N ILE A 108 -6.10 1.24 -7.65
CA ILE A 108 -4.96 2.05 -7.20
C ILE A 108 -3.70 1.49 -7.86
N ASP A 109 -2.88 2.38 -8.42
CA ASP A 109 -1.58 1.99 -8.95
C ASP A 109 -0.65 1.58 -7.80
N GLU A 110 -0.17 0.33 -7.86
CA GLU A 110 0.63 -0.27 -6.79
C GLU A 110 1.91 0.52 -6.52
N ASP A 111 2.63 0.90 -7.59
CA ASP A 111 3.91 1.60 -7.47
C ASP A 111 3.71 3.00 -6.87
N GLN A 112 2.66 3.71 -7.31
CA GLN A 112 2.30 5.02 -6.77
C GLN A 112 1.91 4.95 -5.29
N PHE A 113 1.13 3.94 -4.88
CA PHE A 113 0.75 3.75 -3.48
C PHE A 113 1.94 3.37 -2.61
N LEU A 114 2.72 2.37 -3.04
CA LEU A 114 3.84 1.86 -2.26
C LEU A 114 4.96 2.89 -2.12
N LEU A 115 5.13 3.81 -3.08
CA LEU A 115 6.10 4.91 -2.99
C LEU A 115 6.02 5.67 -1.65
N GLY A 116 4.80 5.98 -1.18
CA GLY A 116 4.56 6.71 0.07
C GLY A 116 4.26 5.82 1.28
N HIS A 117 3.72 4.62 1.07
CA HIS A 117 3.07 3.86 2.15
C HIS A 117 3.72 2.52 2.49
N TRP A 118 4.71 2.05 1.74
CA TRP A 118 5.32 0.71 1.94
C TRP A 118 5.77 0.45 3.39
N LEU A 119 6.37 1.45 4.05
CA LEU A 119 6.89 1.31 5.42
C LEU A 119 5.76 1.10 6.42
N ASN A 120 4.67 1.86 6.27
CA ASN A 120 3.51 1.77 7.16
C ASN A 120 2.78 0.44 6.95
N VAL A 121 2.62 -0.02 5.71
CA VAL A 121 2.03 -1.33 5.42
C VAL A 121 2.78 -2.44 6.16
N LEU A 122 4.12 -2.48 6.05
CA LEU A 122 4.93 -3.50 6.72
C LEU A 122 4.87 -3.38 8.24
N LEU A 123 4.89 -2.16 8.77
CA LEU A 123 4.78 -1.92 10.21
C LEU A 123 3.45 -2.45 10.76
N TYR A 124 2.33 -2.06 10.18
CA TYR A 124 1.03 -2.49 10.70
C TYR A 124 0.75 -3.96 10.44
N TRP A 125 1.24 -4.52 9.32
CA TRP A 125 1.22 -5.96 9.13
C TRP A 125 1.93 -6.66 10.29
N SER A 126 3.14 -6.24 10.66
CA SER A 126 3.88 -6.86 11.76
C SER A 126 3.20 -6.74 13.13
N LEU A 127 2.56 -5.60 13.42
CA LEU A 127 1.86 -5.36 14.68
C LEU A 127 0.55 -6.15 14.78
N LEU A 128 -0.20 -6.26 13.68
CA LEU A 128 -1.52 -6.88 13.65
C LEU A 128 -1.46 -8.38 13.36
N HIS A 129 -0.35 -8.89 12.82
CA HIS A 129 -0.20 -10.29 12.45
C HIS A 129 -0.54 -11.27 13.58
N PRO A 130 -0.10 -11.08 14.84
CA PRO A 130 -0.50 -11.97 15.94
C PRO A 130 -2.01 -12.06 16.15
N CYS A 131 -2.73 -10.93 16.01
CA CYS A 131 -4.20 -10.92 16.12
C CYS A 131 -4.84 -11.65 14.94
N MET A 132 -4.34 -11.41 13.72
CA MET A 132 -4.87 -12.05 12.51
C MET A 132 -4.67 -13.56 12.52
N VAL A 133 -3.57 -14.07 13.06
CA VAL A 133 -3.36 -15.52 13.23
C VAL A 133 -4.46 -16.13 14.11
N LEU A 134 -4.85 -15.47 15.20
CA LEU A 134 -5.93 -15.94 16.06
C LEU A 134 -7.29 -15.92 15.34
N VAL A 135 -7.61 -14.83 14.63
CA VAL A 135 -8.85 -14.74 13.83
C VAL A 135 -8.90 -15.81 12.73
N ARG A 136 -7.76 -16.08 12.08
CA ARG A 136 -7.64 -17.07 10.99
C ARG A 136 -7.78 -18.51 11.44
N SER A 137 -7.68 -18.81 12.74
CA SER A 137 -7.94 -20.16 13.26
C SER A 137 -9.36 -20.66 12.93
N HIS A 138 -10.33 -19.75 12.80
CA HIS A 138 -11.73 -20.07 12.46
C HIS A 138 -12.13 -19.58 11.06
N SER A 139 -11.44 -18.58 10.52
CA SER A 139 -11.71 -18.04 9.17
C SER A 139 -10.39 -17.87 8.40
N PRO A 140 -9.90 -18.94 7.75
CA PRO A 140 -8.54 -19.00 7.20
C PRO A 140 -8.21 -17.89 6.19
N ASN A 141 -9.20 -17.43 5.43
CA ASN A 141 -9.03 -16.47 4.34
C ASN A 141 -9.32 -15.02 4.78
N THR A 142 -9.35 -14.75 6.08
CA THR A 142 -9.57 -13.38 6.58
C THR A 142 -8.31 -12.55 6.33
N PHE A 143 -8.48 -11.31 5.84
CA PHE A 143 -7.39 -10.36 5.60
C PHE A 143 -6.41 -10.77 4.49
N GLU A 144 -6.87 -11.50 3.46
CA GLU A 144 -6.02 -11.92 2.33
C GLU A 144 -5.47 -10.74 1.52
N ASN A 145 -6.26 -9.68 1.34
CA ASN A 145 -5.80 -8.54 0.56
C ASN A 145 -4.81 -7.67 1.34
N PHE A 146 -4.92 -7.60 2.67
CA PHE A 146 -3.90 -6.99 3.52
C PHE A 146 -2.59 -7.79 3.45
N GLU A 147 -2.66 -9.12 3.52
CA GLU A 147 -1.48 -9.99 3.35
C GLU A 147 -0.84 -9.81 1.98
N TYR A 148 -1.65 -9.79 0.91
CA TYR A 148 -1.19 -9.46 -0.43
C TYR A 148 -0.46 -8.13 -0.43
N LEU A 149 -1.06 -7.07 0.12
CA LEU A 149 -0.46 -5.73 0.17
C LEU A 149 0.86 -5.71 0.94
N ALA A 150 0.95 -6.44 2.06
CA ALA A 150 2.18 -6.61 2.83
C ALA A 150 3.28 -7.32 2.04
N ALA A 151 2.93 -8.39 1.30
CA ALA A 151 3.85 -9.08 0.41
C ALA A 151 4.37 -8.15 -0.71
N ARG A 152 3.50 -7.33 -1.29
CA ARG A 152 3.88 -6.32 -2.29
C ARG A 152 4.80 -5.24 -1.71
N ALA A 153 4.50 -4.75 -0.50
CA ALA A 153 5.35 -3.78 0.19
C ALA A 153 6.74 -4.35 0.53
N LEU A 154 6.83 -5.63 0.88
CA LEU A 154 8.11 -6.32 1.11
C LEU A 154 8.91 -6.42 -0.19
N ALA A 155 8.28 -6.82 -1.29
CA ALA A 155 8.92 -6.87 -2.60
C ALA A 155 9.41 -5.48 -3.04
N TRP A 156 8.62 -4.43 -2.80
CA TRP A 156 8.99 -3.04 -3.08
C TRP A 156 10.23 -2.59 -2.29
N ARG A 157 10.28 -2.88 -0.98
CA ARG A 157 11.46 -2.61 -0.14
C ARG A 157 12.70 -3.31 -0.67
N ASN A 158 12.59 -4.57 -1.06
CA ASN A 158 13.71 -5.36 -1.57
C ASN A 158 14.22 -4.83 -2.93
N LYS A 159 13.31 -4.31 -3.76
CA LYS A 159 13.65 -3.63 -5.02
C LYS A 159 14.33 -2.27 -4.82
N HIS A 160 14.05 -1.58 -3.72
CA HIS A 160 14.55 -0.24 -3.41
C HIS A 160 15.26 -0.15 -2.05
N PRO A 161 16.39 -0.88 -1.85
CA PRO A 161 17.05 -0.97 -0.54
C PRO A 161 17.57 0.38 -0.02
N SER A 162 17.92 1.31 -0.91
CA SER A 162 18.37 2.67 -0.57
C SER A 162 17.24 3.72 -0.65
N GLY A 163 15.98 3.27 -0.74
CA GLY A 163 14.82 4.08 -1.05
C GLY A 163 14.72 4.46 -2.54
N ASN A 164 13.66 5.18 -2.88
CA ASN A 164 13.39 5.65 -4.25
C ASN A 164 13.52 7.18 -4.39
N TYR A 165 14.46 7.78 -3.64
CA TYR A 165 14.73 9.21 -3.78
C TYR A 165 15.39 9.49 -5.13
N PRO A 166 14.98 10.52 -5.89
CA PRO A 166 15.58 10.85 -7.18
C PRO A 166 17.11 11.01 -7.07
N ARG A 167 17.86 10.22 -7.84
CA ARG A 167 19.33 10.14 -7.73
C ARG A 167 20.04 11.45 -8.09
N GLU A 168 19.41 12.24 -8.96
CA GLU A 168 19.97 13.49 -9.50
C GLU A 168 19.74 14.69 -8.58
N LEU A 169 18.85 14.57 -7.60
CA LEU A 169 18.54 15.65 -6.68
C LEU A 169 19.44 15.58 -5.44
N PRO A 170 19.98 16.72 -4.97
CA PRO A 170 20.68 16.75 -3.70
C PRO A 170 19.69 16.53 -2.56
N ARG A 171 20.02 15.63 -1.63
CA ARG A 171 19.26 15.50 -0.38
C ARG A 171 19.48 16.75 0.48
N VAL A 172 18.41 17.24 1.10
CA VAL A 172 18.52 18.27 2.13
C VAL A 172 19.26 17.67 3.33
N ASP A 173 20.46 18.16 3.62
CA ASP A 173 21.27 17.67 4.74
C ASP A 173 20.65 18.10 6.08
N GLY A 174 19.79 17.23 6.63
CA GLY A 174 19.21 17.40 7.96
C GLY A 174 20.24 17.31 9.09
N SER A 175 21.48 16.84 8.82
CA SER A 175 22.53 16.76 9.84
C SER A 175 23.03 18.14 10.25
N ILE A 176 23.01 19.12 9.35
CA ILE A 176 23.39 20.51 9.66
C ILE A 176 22.38 21.13 10.62
N ALA A 177 21.08 20.98 10.32
CA ALA A 177 20.01 21.47 11.18
C ALA A 177 19.99 20.76 12.55
N TYR A 178 20.17 19.44 12.58
CA TYR A 178 20.23 18.67 13.83
C TYR A 178 21.46 19.05 14.68
N LYS A 179 22.65 19.15 14.08
CA LYS A 179 23.87 19.57 14.79
C LYS A 179 23.78 21.01 15.32
N ALA A 180 23.08 21.89 14.61
CA ALA A 180 22.80 23.26 15.06
C ALA A 180 21.81 23.30 16.23
N LEU A 181 20.79 22.42 16.24
CA LEU A 181 19.77 22.36 17.30
C LEU A 181 20.25 21.66 18.58
N VAL A 182 21.13 20.68 18.47
CA VAL A 182 21.51 19.81 19.61
C VAL A 182 22.78 20.28 20.33
N GLY A 183 23.50 21.27 19.78
CA GLY A 183 24.77 21.73 20.33
C GLY A 183 25.88 20.69 20.16
N LYS A 184 27.13 21.14 20.14
CA LYS A 184 28.32 20.33 19.81
C LYS A 184 28.59 19.14 20.76
N ASP A 185 27.94 19.09 21.93
CA ASP A 185 28.36 18.26 23.07
C ASP A 185 27.45 17.07 23.41
N ARG A 186 26.40 16.78 22.61
CA ARG A 186 25.65 15.52 22.78
C ARG A 186 26.02 14.51 21.71
N ALA A 187 26.50 13.36 22.17
CA ALA A 187 26.81 12.20 21.34
C ALA A 187 25.66 11.93 20.36
N PRO A 188 25.96 11.55 19.10
CA PRO A 188 24.92 11.26 18.11
C PRO A 188 23.93 10.26 18.70
N LEU A 189 22.62 10.53 18.51
CA LEU A 189 21.57 9.55 18.79
C LEU A 189 22.01 8.23 18.15
N LYS A 190 22.28 7.22 18.97
CA LYS A 190 22.41 5.84 18.50
C LYS A 190 21.07 5.48 17.88
N VAL A 191 20.96 5.65 16.57
CA VAL A 191 19.88 5.06 15.80
C VAL A 191 20.03 3.56 16.02
N PRO A 192 19.04 2.88 16.64
CA PRO A 192 19.11 1.44 16.79
C PRO A 192 19.33 0.84 15.40
N PRO A 193 20.22 -0.15 15.23
CA PRO A 193 20.30 -0.85 13.96
C PRO A 193 18.89 -1.37 13.66
N LEU A 194 18.29 -0.90 12.56
CA LEU A 194 17.16 -1.59 11.95
C LEU A 194 17.63 -3.03 11.79
N HIS A 195 17.03 -3.97 12.52
CA HIS A 195 17.50 -5.34 12.61
C HIS A 195 17.90 -5.87 11.22
N ASN A 196 19.22 -5.95 11.01
CA ASN A 196 19.80 -6.81 10.01
C ASN A 196 19.74 -8.21 10.62
N THR A 197 18.86 -9.04 10.07
CA THR A 197 19.05 -10.49 10.06
C THR A 197 18.90 -10.85 8.59
N GLU A 198 19.99 -11.06 7.85
CA GLU A 198 20.72 -12.33 7.84
C GLU A 198 19.76 -13.52 7.99
N SER A 199 18.98 -13.80 6.95
CA SER A 199 18.45 -15.14 6.67
C SER A 199 18.37 -15.36 5.17
N ALA A 200 19.53 -15.35 4.52
CA ALA A 200 19.74 -15.90 3.19
C ALA A 200 21.13 -16.56 3.14
N SER A 201 21.24 -17.72 3.78
CA SER A 201 22.17 -18.79 3.38
C SER A 201 21.94 -20.02 4.26
N ARG A 202 21.10 -20.93 3.77
CA ARG A 202 21.24 -22.39 3.83
C ARG A 202 20.14 -23.02 2.99
#